data_AF-A0A972THY6-F1
#
_entry.id   AF-A0A972THY6-F1
#
_cell.length_a   1.000
_cell.length_b   1.000
_cell.length_c   1.000
_cell.angle_alpha   90.00
_cell.angle_beta   90.00
_cell.angle_gamma   90.00
#
_symmetry.space_group_name_H-M   'P 1'
#
loop_
_entity.id
_entity.type
_entity.pdbx_description
1 polymer ?
#
loop_
_entity_poly.entity_id
_entity_poly.type
_entity_poly.pdbx_seq_one_letter_code
_entity_poly.pdbx_strand_id
1 'polypeptide(L)'
;YISHELGDYLRSLYNTLKANFKDVKIIPGDSAHFLASNTEGIITLDYNRIEASRKQKNIHTDFVRPYYLFAVLSMDRICYINEIVTNSDAIEHKIFTINKDFHPISYYFDMVLWTSYQSNKLARFIRKINKDLIIKVFWIFLMVLLIFAFMTRKMTRYKHVATVFALGTTGFSEMTFQILIILGFQTIYGYLYYKIGIIFTAFMVGLALGTFCTMRLIDKVKRFYRMYINIQLAVLAYPLFLMALFYLMSKGYGPFYNIGSNIIFSCLPFIAGFIGGMQFPIANKIYLSGTDGVIRSAGITYAADLAGSCIGALMVSAFIIPLIGIYGTCIGVTLLNLVALAALLLGARKNNV
;
A
#
# COMPACT_ATOMS: atom_id res chain seq x y z
N TYR A 1 -1.63 -30.67 -9.75
CA TYR A 1 -0.77 -30.54 -8.56
C TYR A 1 -0.84 -29.09 -8.11
N ILE A 2 -1.11 -28.84 -6.83
CA ILE A 2 -1.16 -27.48 -6.27
C ILE A 2 0.18 -27.22 -5.58
N SER A 3 0.90 -26.19 -6.03
CA SER A 3 2.16 -25.78 -5.39
C SER A 3 1.89 -25.19 -4.00
N HIS A 4 2.92 -25.11 -3.15
CA HIS A 4 2.78 -24.50 -1.84
C HIS A 4 2.33 -23.03 -1.93
N GLU A 5 2.84 -22.30 -2.93
CA GLU A 5 2.51 -20.89 -3.17
C GLU A 5 1.03 -20.73 -3.57
N LEU A 6 0.54 -21.59 -4.46
CA LEU A 6 -0.88 -21.60 -4.86
C LEU A 6 -1.77 -22.01 -3.68
N GLY A 7 -1.32 -22.96 -2.85
CA GLY A 7 -2.02 -23.37 -1.63
C GLY A 7 -2.19 -22.21 -0.65
N ASP A 8 -1.14 -21.41 -0.42
CA ASP A 8 -1.19 -20.24 0.46
C ASP A 8 -2.17 -19.17 -0.06
N TYR A 9 -2.17 -18.92 -1.38
CA TYR A 9 -3.13 -18.00 -2.01
C TYR A 9 -4.58 -18.48 -1.88
N LEU A 10 -4.86 -19.74 -2.23
CA LEU A 10 -6.19 -20.33 -2.13
C LEU A 10 -6.70 -20.37 -0.69
N ARG A 11 -5.81 -20.62 0.28
CA ARG A 11 -6.14 -20.63 1.71
C ARG A 11 -6.53 -19.24 2.22
N SER A 12 -5.83 -18.19 1.77
CA SER A 12 -6.19 -16.79 2.08
C SER A 12 -7.62 -16.49 1.63
N LEU A 13 -7.97 -16.84 0.39
CA LEU A 13 -9.30 -16.63 -0.17
C LEU A 13 -10.37 -17.48 0.55
N TYR A 14 -10.09 -18.76 0.80
CA TYR A 14 -10.99 -19.68 1.50
C TYR A 14 -11.33 -19.16 2.89
N ASN A 15 -10.33 -18.77 3.68
CA ASN A 15 -10.51 -18.26 5.03
C ASN A 15 -11.28 -16.93 5.05
N THR A 16 -11.05 -16.06 4.07
CA THR A 16 -11.82 -14.82 3.92
C THR A 16 -13.29 -15.08 3.64
N LEU A 17 -13.61 -16.04 2.77
CA LEU A 17 -15.00 -16.42 2.51
C LEU A 17 -15.63 -17.08 3.74
N LYS A 18 -14.93 -18.00 4.39
CA LYS A 18 -15.42 -18.72 5.58
C LYS A 18 -15.65 -17.80 6.78
N ALA A 19 -14.94 -16.67 6.85
CA ALA A 19 -15.17 -15.65 7.87
C ALA A 19 -16.52 -14.91 7.71
N ASN A 20 -17.08 -14.87 6.50
CA ASN A 20 -18.30 -14.12 6.19
C ASN A 20 -19.49 -15.03 5.80
N PHE A 21 -19.24 -16.25 5.32
CA PHE A 21 -20.24 -17.20 4.82
C PHE A 21 -20.19 -18.50 5.62
N LYS A 22 -21.35 -19.11 5.87
CA LYS A 22 -21.47 -20.35 6.66
C LYS A 22 -21.06 -21.59 5.88
N ASP A 23 -21.34 -21.62 4.57
CA ASP A 23 -21.01 -22.74 3.69
C ASP A 23 -20.09 -22.23 2.57
N VAL A 24 -18.89 -22.79 2.48
CA VAL A 24 -17.89 -22.45 1.46
C VAL A 24 -17.32 -23.72 0.87
N LYS A 25 -17.46 -23.88 -0.45
CA LYS A 25 -16.99 -25.04 -1.20
C LYS A 25 -16.19 -24.60 -2.41
N ILE A 26 -15.25 -25.45 -2.85
CA ILE A 26 -14.39 -25.15 -3.98
C ILE A 26 -14.62 -26.20 -5.07
N ILE A 27 -14.90 -25.76 -6.29
CA ILE A 27 -14.89 -26.63 -7.46
C ILE A 27 -13.45 -26.64 -8.01
N PRO A 28 -12.75 -27.78 -7.97
CA PRO A 28 -11.38 -27.89 -8.46
C PRO A 28 -11.37 -28.01 -10.00
N GLY A 29 -10.36 -27.46 -10.65
CA GLY A 29 -10.20 -27.48 -12.11
C GLY A 29 -8.96 -26.70 -12.52
N ASP A 30 -8.90 -26.26 -13.78
CA ASP A 30 -7.85 -25.33 -14.26
C ASP A 30 -7.94 -23.99 -13.53
N SER A 31 -9.15 -23.60 -13.13
CA SER A 31 -9.43 -22.53 -12.18
C SER A 31 -10.20 -23.06 -10.98
N ALA A 32 -9.82 -22.60 -9.79
CA ALA A 32 -10.54 -22.91 -8.55
C ALA A 32 -11.73 -21.96 -8.41
N HIS A 33 -12.95 -22.49 -8.52
CA HIS A 33 -14.17 -21.69 -8.35
C HIS A 33 -14.66 -21.81 -6.91
N PHE A 34 -14.74 -20.68 -6.21
CA PHE A 34 -15.26 -20.63 -4.85
C PHE A 34 -16.77 -20.38 -4.89
N LEU A 35 -17.52 -21.26 -4.23
CA LEU A 35 -18.95 -21.12 -3.99
C LEU A 35 -19.15 -20.82 -2.51
N ALA A 36 -19.94 -19.79 -2.20
CA ALA A 36 -20.20 -19.38 -0.83
C ALA A 36 -21.69 -19.08 -0.61
N SER A 37 -22.23 -19.46 0.55
CA SER A 37 -23.63 -19.27 0.94
C SER A 37 -23.75 -18.94 2.42
N ASN A 38 -24.73 -18.09 2.75
CA ASN A 38 -25.11 -17.77 4.13
C ASN A 38 -25.89 -18.90 4.82
N THR A 39 -26.39 -19.86 4.04
CA THR A 39 -27.18 -20.99 4.52
C THR A 39 -26.43 -22.28 4.24
N GLU A 40 -26.30 -23.09 5.28
CA GLU A 40 -25.60 -24.37 5.23
C GLU A 40 -26.37 -25.41 4.42
N GLY A 41 -25.64 -26.21 3.62
CA GLY A 41 -26.21 -27.35 2.90
C GLY A 41 -26.88 -27.02 1.57
N ILE A 42 -26.94 -25.74 1.17
CA ILE A 42 -27.44 -25.34 -0.15
C ILE A 42 -26.48 -25.77 -1.26
N ILE A 43 -25.17 -25.64 -1.03
CA ILE A 43 -24.18 -25.93 -2.05
C ILE A 43 -23.92 -27.43 -2.05
N THR A 44 -24.09 -28.09 -3.20
CA THR A 44 -23.74 -29.50 -3.38
C THR A 44 -22.56 -29.63 -4.34
N LEU A 45 -21.57 -30.44 -3.98
CA LEU A 45 -20.50 -30.87 -4.89
C LEU A 45 -20.71 -32.32 -5.36
N ASP A 46 -21.80 -32.97 -4.97
CA ASP A 46 -22.16 -34.28 -5.46
C ASP A 46 -22.70 -34.18 -6.90
N TYR A 47 -21.91 -34.69 -7.85
CA TYR A 47 -22.26 -34.65 -9.26
C TYR A 47 -23.55 -35.41 -9.58
N ASN A 48 -23.90 -36.47 -8.84
CA ASN A 48 -25.14 -37.22 -9.06
C ASN A 48 -26.36 -36.36 -8.75
N ARG A 49 -26.32 -35.60 -7.64
CA ARG A 49 -27.40 -34.68 -7.25
C ARG A 49 -27.52 -33.52 -8.23
N ILE A 50 -26.40 -33.00 -8.74
CA ILE A 50 -26.38 -31.95 -9.76
C ILE A 50 -27.01 -32.46 -11.05
N GLU A 51 -26.66 -33.67 -11.50
CA GLU A 51 -27.21 -34.25 -12.72
C GLU A 51 -28.71 -34.55 -12.60
N ALA A 52 -29.14 -35.11 -11.47
CA ALA A 52 -30.56 -35.34 -11.17
C ALA A 52 -31.35 -34.01 -11.22
N SER A 53 -30.83 -32.96 -10.60
CA SER A 53 -31.43 -31.62 -10.62
C SER A 53 -31.49 -31.03 -12.03
N ARG A 54 -30.45 -31.25 -12.85
CA ARG A 54 -30.40 -30.79 -14.25
C ARG A 54 -31.48 -31.47 -15.10
N LYS A 55 -31.64 -32.80 -14.95
CA LYS A 55 -32.68 -33.58 -15.62
C LYS A 55 -34.08 -33.14 -15.19
N GLN A 56 -34.30 -32.98 -13.89
CA GLN A 56 -35.60 -32.51 -13.37
C GLN A 56 -35.99 -31.12 -13.88
N LYS A 57 -35.01 -30.22 -14.04
CA LYS A 57 -35.23 -28.84 -14.51
C LYS A 57 -35.20 -28.70 -16.05
N ASN A 58 -35.07 -29.80 -16.80
CA ASN A 58 -34.95 -29.80 -18.27
C ASN A 58 -33.88 -28.83 -18.82
N ILE A 59 -32.74 -28.73 -18.12
CA ILE A 59 -31.64 -27.84 -18.55
C ILE A 59 -30.74 -28.58 -19.55
N HIS A 60 -30.73 -28.11 -20.80
CA HIS A 60 -29.84 -28.61 -21.85
C HIS A 60 -28.48 -27.92 -21.78
N THR A 61 -27.41 -28.71 -21.81
CA THR A 61 -26.02 -28.24 -21.72
C THR A 61 -25.18 -28.87 -22.83
N ASP A 62 -24.43 -28.06 -23.56
CA ASP A 62 -23.58 -28.54 -24.66
C ASP A 62 -22.26 -29.10 -24.14
N PHE A 63 -21.59 -28.35 -23.26
CA PHE A 63 -20.25 -28.64 -22.73
C PHE A 63 -20.27 -29.33 -21.35
N VAL A 64 -21.22 -28.98 -20.49
CA VAL A 64 -21.29 -29.54 -19.12
C VAL A 64 -22.05 -30.86 -19.16
N ARG A 65 -21.31 -31.95 -19.42
CA ARG A 65 -21.84 -33.33 -19.49
C ARG A 65 -21.60 -34.10 -18.19
N PRO A 66 -22.31 -35.23 -17.96
CA PRO A 66 -22.13 -36.04 -16.75
C PRO A 66 -20.69 -36.48 -16.49
N TYR A 67 -19.99 -36.95 -17.53
CA TYR A 67 -18.59 -37.36 -17.41
C TYR A 67 -17.66 -36.20 -17.04
N TYR A 68 -17.96 -34.99 -17.50
CA TYR A 68 -17.21 -33.79 -17.14
C TYR A 68 -17.41 -33.46 -15.66
N LEU A 69 -18.66 -33.47 -15.19
CA LEU A 69 -18.96 -33.24 -13.77
C LEU A 69 -18.30 -34.30 -12.87
N PHE A 70 -18.32 -35.56 -13.28
CA PHE A 70 -17.61 -36.64 -12.57
C PHE A 70 -16.10 -36.38 -12.49
N ALA A 71 -15.46 -36.01 -13.61
CA ALA A 71 -14.02 -35.76 -13.65
C ALA A 71 -13.59 -34.52 -12.84
N VAL A 72 -14.43 -33.48 -12.81
CA VAL A 72 -14.15 -32.24 -12.08
C VAL A 72 -14.48 -32.40 -10.59
N LEU A 73 -15.61 -33.02 -10.26
CA LEU A 73 -16.14 -33.15 -8.89
C LEU A 73 -15.86 -34.54 -8.28
N SER A 74 -14.84 -35.25 -8.76
CA SER A 74 -14.40 -36.51 -8.16
C SER A 74 -14.03 -36.31 -6.69
N MET A 75 -14.38 -37.26 -5.82
CA MET A 75 -14.15 -37.15 -4.38
C MET A 75 -12.68 -36.89 -4.04
N ASP A 76 -11.75 -37.56 -4.72
CA ASP A 76 -10.30 -37.41 -4.49
C ASP A 76 -9.83 -35.96 -4.70
N ARG A 77 -10.30 -35.30 -5.77
CA ARG A 77 -9.96 -33.90 -6.05
C ARG A 77 -10.54 -32.94 -5.02
N ILE A 78 -11.77 -33.20 -4.59
CA ILE A 78 -12.45 -32.40 -3.56
C ILE A 78 -11.72 -32.55 -2.21
N CYS A 79 -11.38 -33.78 -1.81
CA CYS A 79 -10.61 -34.04 -0.60
C CYS A 79 -9.24 -33.37 -0.66
N TYR A 80 -8.51 -33.51 -1.77
CA TYR A 80 -7.19 -32.93 -1.96
C TYR A 80 -7.19 -31.40 -1.81
N ILE A 81 -8.13 -30.70 -2.48
CA ILE A 81 -8.19 -29.24 -2.37
C ILE A 81 -8.64 -28.78 -0.98
N ASN A 82 -9.60 -29.49 -0.37
CA ASN A 82 -10.06 -29.20 0.98
C ASN A 82 -8.96 -29.39 2.01
N GLU A 83 -8.16 -30.45 1.91
CA GLU A 83 -6.99 -30.68 2.76
C GLU A 83 -6.03 -29.50 2.65
N ILE A 84 -5.71 -29.02 1.44
CA ILE A 84 -4.80 -27.88 1.27
C ILE A 84 -5.33 -26.61 1.93
N VAL A 85 -6.60 -26.27 1.74
CA VAL A 85 -7.15 -25.01 2.29
C VAL A 85 -7.51 -25.10 3.77
N THR A 86 -7.71 -26.29 4.33
CA THR A 86 -8.03 -26.48 5.75
C THR A 86 -6.82 -26.81 6.62
N ASN A 87 -5.78 -27.42 6.04
CA ASN A 87 -4.57 -27.75 6.77
C ASN A 87 -3.87 -26.48 7.25
N SER A 88 -3.97 -26.26 8.56
CA SER A 88 -3.47 -25.08 9.26
C SER A 88 -2.01 -25.24 9.70
N ASP A 89 -1.49 -26.47 9.70
CA ASP A 89 -0.15 -26.83 10.17
C ASP A 89 0.92 -26.67 9.09
N ALA A 90 0.51 -26.59 7.81
CA ALA A 90 1.41 -26.39 6.67
C ALA A 90 1.99 -24.95 6.57
N ILE A 91 1.63 -24.05 7.49
CA ILE A 91 2.11 -22.68 7.50
C ILE A 91 3.24 -22.56 8.53
N GLU A 92 4.49 -22.71 8.08
CA GLU A 92 5.72 -22.47 8.88
C GLU A 92 5.76 -21.07 9.53
N HIS A 93 4.87 -20.17 9.13
CA HIS A 93 4.69 -18.85 9.69
C HIS A 93 3.22 -18.65 10.04
N LYS A 94 2.90 -18.30 11.29
CA LYS A 94 1.55 -17.90 11.77
C LYS A 94 0.98 -16.67 11.03
N ILE A 95 0.81 -16.74 9.71
CA ILE A 95 0.16 -15.74 8.87
C ILE A 95 -1.27 -16.26 8.68
N PHE A 96 -2.05 -16.23 9.76
CA PHE A 96 -3.51 -16.28 9.65
C PHE A 96 -3.96 -14.88 9.30
N THR A 97 -4.16 -14.60 8.03
CA THR A 97 -4.54 -13.25 7.60
C THR A 97 -5.67 -13.35 6.60
N ILE A 98 -6.87 -13.36 7.15
CA ILE A 98 -8.09 -13.03 6.40
C ILE A 98 -7.80 -11.76 5.60
N ASN A 99 -7.93 -11.84 4.27
CA ASN A 99 -7.88 -10.68 3.40
C ASN A 99 -9.01 -9.72 3.76
N LYS A 100 -8.64 -8.47 4.03
CA LYS A 100 -9.58 -7.38 4.34
C LYS A 100 -9.31 -6.21 3.42
N ASP A 101 -10.35 -5.41 3.21
CA ASP A 101 -10.37 -4.13 2.51
C ASP A 101 -9.17 -3.20 2.80
N PHE A 102 -8.81 -3.02 4.07
CA PHE A 102 -7.67 -2.18 4.50
C PHE A 102 -6.40 -2.98 4.85
N HIS A 103 -6.44 -4.30 4.67
CA HIS A 103 -5.32 -5.21 4.89
C HIS A 103 -5.32 -6.30 3.81
N PRO A 104 -4.94 -5.95 2.56
CA PRO A 104 -5.21 -6.79 1.42
C PRO A 104 -4.05 -7.79 1.18
N ILE A 105 -3.89 -8.71 2.11
CA ILE A 105 -2.80 -9.69 2.13
C ILE A 105 -2.81 -10.67 0.97
N SER A 106 -3.94 -10.88 0.30
CA SER A 106 -3.99 -11.74 -0.88
C SER A 106 -3.10 -11.23 -2.02
N TYR A 107 -2.85 -9.91 -2.12
CA TYR A 107 -1.89 -9.38 -3.12
C TYR A 107 -0.46 -9.87 -2.88
N TYR A 108 -0.07 -10.10 -1.62
CA TYR A 108 1.24 -10.65 -1.31
C TYR A 108 1.36 -12.10 -1.77
N PHE A 109 0.34 -12.93 -1.48
CA PHE A 109 0.33 -14.33 -1.92
C PHE A 109 0.26 -14.45 -3.45
N ASP A 110 -0.53 -13.61 -4.10
CA ASP A 110 -0.60 -13.54 -5.56
C ASP A 110 0.76 -13.16 -6.16
N MET A 111 1.46 -12.18 -5.59
CA MET A 111 2.81 -11.81 -6.03
C MET A 111 3.82 -12.95 -5.87
N VAL A 112 3.79 -13.67 -4.73
CA VAL A 112 4.64 -14.85 -4.51
C VAL A 112 4.35 -15.92 -5.56
N LEU A 113 3.08 -16.18 -5.85
CA LEU A 113 2.63 -17.12 -6.87
C LEU A 113 3.11 -16.70 -8.27
N TRP A 114 2.88 -15.46 -8.67
CA TRP A 114 3.35 -14.94 -9.96
C TRP A 114 4.86 -15.01 -10.11
N THR A 115 5.59 -14.68 -9.04
CA THR A 115 7.04 -14.81 -9.02
C THR A 115 7.49 -16.25 -9.16
N SER A 116 6.74 -17.22 -8.64
CA SER A 116 7.07 -18.65 -8.76
C SER A 116 7.07 -19.15 -10.19
N TYR A 117 6.22 -18.58 -11.07
CA TYR A 117 6.23 -18.91 -12.50
C TYR A 117 7.50 -18.46 -13.21
N GLN A 118 8.19 -17.44 -12.69
CA GLN A 118 9.39 -16.88 -13.32
C GLN A 118 10.69 -17.30 -12.62
N SER A 119 10.71 -17.41 -11.28
CA SER A 119 11.88 -17.79 -10.49
C SER A 119 11.53 -18.39 -9.14
N ASN A 120 11.75 -19.70 -8.99
CA ASN A 120 11.59 -20.43 -7.73
C ASN A 120 12.53 -19.95 -6.60
N LYS A 121 13.69 -19.36 -6.94
CA LYS A 121 14.61 -18.82 -5.92
C LYS A 121 14.07 -17.49 -5.38
N LEU A 122 13.57 -16.63 -6.26
CA LEU A 122 13.02 -15.33 -5.89
C LEU A 122 11.70 -15.50 -5.11
N ALA A 123 10.81 -16.41 -5.55
CA ALA A 123 9.57 -16.71 -4.84
C ALA A 123 9.83 -17.18 -3.41
N ARG A 124 10.77 -18.11 -3.20
CA ARG A 124 11.16 -18.55 -1.84
C ARG A 124 11.77 -17.45 -1.00
N PHE A 125 12.51 -16.52 -1.60
CA PHE A 125 13.03 -15.35 -0.88
C PHE A 125 11.91 -14.41 -0.44
N ILE A 126 11.00 -14.05 -1.36
CA ILE A 126 9.85 -13.19 -1.07
C ILE A 126 8.94 -13.84 -0.01
N ARG A 127 8.71 -15.16 -0.09
CA ARG A 127 7.89 -15.92 0.86
C ARG A 127 8.41 -15.88 2.31
N LYS A 128 9.72 -15.68 2.51
CA LYS A 128 10.32 -15.50 3.85
C LYS A 128 10.03 -14.12 4.45
N ILE A 129 9.62 -13.15 3.62
CA ILE A 129 9.32 -11.79 4.08
C ILE A 129 7.96 -11.80 4.77
N ASN A 130 7.97 -11.76 6.11
CA ASN A 130 6.76 -11.69 6.91
C ASN A 130 6.60 -10.32 7.57
N LYS A 131 5.41 -10.08 8.13
CA LYS A 131 5.07 -8.84 8.85
C LYS A 131 6.08 -8.50 9.95
N ASP A 132 6.48 -9.50 10.75
CA ASP A 132 7.39 -9.29 11.88
C ASP A 132 8.80 -8.87 11.41
N LEU A 133 9.29 -9.46 10.32
CA LEU A 133 10.55 -9.09 9.70
C LEU A 133 10.50 -7.64 9.21
N ILE A 134 9.43 -7.25 8.51
CA ILE A 134 9.28 -5.86 8.04
C ILE A 134 9.27 -4.89 9.23
N ILE A 135 8.50 -5.19 10.29
CA ILE A 135 8.44 -4.34 11.47
C ILE A 135 9.83 -4.24 12.14
N LYS A 136 10.55 -5.36 12.30
CA LYS A 136 11.91 -5.38 12.88
C LYS A 136 12.88 -4.56 12.03
N VAL A 137 12.91 -4.79 10.72
CA VAL A 137 13.78 -4.06 9.77
C VAL A 137 13.44 -2.57 9.79
N PHE A 138 12.16 -2.21 9.84
CA PHE A 138 11.72 -0.82 9.93
C PHE A 138 12.22 -0.13 11.21
N TRP A 139 12.11 -0.77 12.38
CA TRP A 139 12.62 -0.21 13.63
C TRP A 139 14.15 -0.07 13.65
N ILE A 140 14.86 -1.06 13.10
CA ILE A 140 16.33 -0.99 12.94
C ILE A 140 16.68 0.19 12.02
N PHE A 141 15.99 0.32 10.89
CA PHE A 141 16.19 1.43 9.95
C PHE A 141 15.93 2.78 10.62
N LEU A 142 14.85 2.91 11.39
CA LEU A 142 14.52 4.13 12.13
C LEU A 142 15.61 4.50 13.16
N MET A 143 16.13 3.50 13.88
CA MET A 143 17.23 3.67 14.84
C MET A 143 18.51 4.12 14.14
N VAL A 144 18.87 3.52 13.01
CA VAL A 144 20.03 3.91 12.21
C VAL A 144 19.90 5.36 11.74
N LEU A 145 18.72 5.77 11.26
CA LEU A 145 18.47 7.15 10.85
C LEU A 145 18.59 8.15 12.01
N LEU A 146 18.07 7.81 13.20
CA LEU A 146 18.19 8.64 14.39
C LEU A 146 19.65 8.78 14.85
N ILE A 147 20.41 7.69 14.87
CA ILE A 147 21.84 7.70 15.19
C ILE A 147 22.60 8.54 14.17
N PHE A 148 22.31 8.36 12.88
CA PHE A 148 22.93 9.14 11.81
C PHE A 148 22.64 10.64 11.95
N ALA A 149 21.39 11.02 12.22
CA ALA A 149 21.01 12.41 12.49
C ALA A 149 21.73 12.98 13.73
N PHE A 150 21.88 12.17 14.78
CA PHE A 150 22.60 12.57 15.99
C PHE A 150 24.11 12.75 15.75
N MET A 151 24.75 11.81 15.06
CA MET A 151 26.19 11.86 14.75
C MET A 151 26.54 13.04 13.85
N THR A 152 25.73 13.28 12.82
CA THR A 152 25.97 14.36 11.86
C THR A 152 25.67 15.75 12.43
N ARG A 153 24.99 15.86 13.59
CA ARG A 153 24.62 17.14 14.24
C ARG A 153 25.80 18.10 14.42
N LYS A 154 27.00 17.59 14.69
CA LYS A 154 28.21 18.42 14.89
C LYS A 154 28.77 18.98 13.59
N MET A 155 28.43 18.41 12.42
CA MET A 155 28.94 18.86 11.12
C MET A 155 28.54 20.30 10.80
N THR A 156 29.43 21.03 10.13
CA THR A 156 29.18 22.40 9.63
C THR A 156 28.07 22.41 8.56
N ARG A 157 28.00 21.36 7.73
CA ARG A 157 27.00 21.18 6.67
C ARG A 157 25.72 20.43 7.09
N TYR A 158 25.48 20.24 8.39
CA TYR A 158 24.35 19.46 8.89
C TYR A 158 22.99 19.90 8.33
N LYS A 159 22.77 21.22 8.17
CA LYS A 159 21.51 21.74 7.60
C LYS A 159 21.26 21.23 6.19
N HIS A 160 22.28 21.17 5.34
CA HIS A 160 22.15 20.68 3.98
C HIS A 160 21.81 19.19 3.96
N VAL A 161 22.47 18.39 4.80
CA VAL A 161 22.19 16.95 4.91
C VAL A 161 20.78 16.71 5.42
N ALA A 162 20.34 17.44 6.45
CA ALA A 162 18.99 17.33 6.99
C ALA A 162 17.91 17.73 5.98
N THR A 163 18.14 18.78 5.18
CA THR A 163 17.22 19.20 4.11
C THR A 163 17.13 18.17 2.99
N VAL A 164 18.25 17.60 2.53
CA VAL A 164 18.24 16.56 1.49
C VAL A 164 17.56 15.29 1.99
N PHE A 165 17.85 14.90 3.24
CA PHE A 165 17.19 13.76 3.88
C PHE A 165 15.66 13.96 3.99
N ALA A 166 15.24 15.12 4.49
CA ALA A 166 13.81 15.45 4.60
C ALA A 166 13.11 15.44 3.24
N LEU A 167 13.77 15.94 2.19
CA LEU A 167 13.24 15.90 0.83
C LEU A 167 13.06 14.45 0.33
N GLY A 168 14.06 13.58 0.53
CA GLY A 168 13.94 12.17 0.17
C GLY A 168 12.83 11.44 0.95
N THR A 169 12.65 11.74 2.24
CA THR A 169 11.54 11.19 3.01
C THR A 169 10.19 11.72 2.55
N THR A 170 10.13 12.97 2.08
CA THR A 170 8.91 13.51 1.49
C THR A 170 8.58 12.82 0.17
N GLY A 171 9.53 12.64 -0.75
CA GLY A 171 9.28 11.89 -1.99
C GLY A 171 8.73 10.48 -1.72
N PHE A 172 9.34 9.77 -0.76
CA PHE A 172 8.80 8.49 -0.28
C PHE A 172 7.34 8.60 0.20
N SER A 173 7.05 9.65 0.97
CA SER A 173 5.73 9.88 1.57
C SER A 173 4.69 10.29 0.54
N GLU A 174 5.02 11.16 -0.41
CA GLU A 174 4.14 11.59 -1.50
C GLU A 174 3.69 10.40 -2.35
N MET A 175 4.64 9.54 -2.73
CA MET A 175 4.32 8.34 -3.48
C MET A 175 3.47 7.38 -2.66
N THR A 176 3.75 7.27 -1.35
CA THR A 176 2.92 6.49 -0.42
C THR A 176 1.50 7.05 -0.34
N PHE A 177 1.33 8.37 -0.21
CA PHE A 177 0.02 9.01 -0.16
C PHE A 177 -0.79 8.71 -1.41
N GLN A 178 -0.16 8.79 -2.57
CA GLN A 178 -0.82 8.49 -3.84
C GLN A 178 -1.31 7.04 -3.89
N ILE A 179 -0.48 6.07 -3.50
CA ILE A 179 -0.86 4.66 -3.44
C ILE A 179 -2.00 4.44 -2.44
N LEU A 180 -1.92 5.04 -1.25
CA LEU A 180 -2.96 4.93 -0.21
C LEU A 180 -4.29 5.51 -0.68
N ILE A 181 -4.29 6.64 -1.38
CA ILE A 181 -5.50 7.25 -1.95
C ILE A 181 -6.10 6.35 -3.03
N ILE A 182 -5.28 5.81 -3.93
CA ILE A 182 -5.74 4.90 -5.00
C ILE A 182 -6.40 3.66 -4.40
N LEU A 183 -5.72 2.99 -3.45
CA LEU A 183 -6.25 1.79 -2.80
C LEU A 183 -7.49 2.10 -1.95
N GLY A 184 -7.47 3.19 -1.18
CA GLY A 184 -8.64 3.62 -0.40
C GLY A 184 -9.84 3.91 -1.30
N PHE A 185 -9.62 4.52 -2.46
CA PHE A 185 -10.66 4.75 -3.45
C PHE A 185 -11.19 3.43 -4.05
N GLN A 186 -10.30 2.45 -4.33
CA GLN A 186 -10.67 1.12 -4.83
C GLN A 186 -11.53 0.36 -3.84
N THR A 187 -11.13 0.36 -2.58
CA THR A 187 -11.82 -0.34 -1.50
C THR A 187 -13.24 0.19 -1.30
N ILE A 188 -13.46 1.50 -1.44
CA ILE A 188 -14.77 2.11 -1.13
C ILE A 188 -15.73 2.09 -2.33
N TYR A 189 -15.24 2.31 -3.55
CA TYR A 189 -16.10 2.49 -4.74
C TYR A 189 -16.01 1.34 -5.75
N GLY A 190 -15.08 0.39 -5.57
CA GLY A 190 -14.96 -0.84 -6.35
C GLY A 190 -14.42 -0.70 -7.78
N TYR A 191 -14.64 0.43 -8.47
CA TYR A 191 -14.27 0.59 -9.89
C TYR A 191 -13.49 1.88 -10.17
N LEU A 192 -12.25 1.75 -10.68
CA LEU A 192 -11.29 2.86 -10.72
C LEU A 192 -10.91 3.45 -12.08
N TYR A 193 -11.25 2.81 -13.19
CA TYR A 193 -10.45 2.98 -14.41
C TYR A 193 -10.29 4.43 -14.89
N TYR A 194 -11.37 5.21 -15.01
CA TYR A 194 -11.25 6.60 -15.46
C TYR A 194 -10.83 7.58 -14.34
N LYS A 195 -11.06 7.23 -13.07
CA LYS A 195 -10.82 8.14 -11.93
C LYS A 195 -9.36 8.15 -11.49
N ILE A 196 -8.58 7.11 -11.79
CA ILE A 196 -7.12 7.11 -11.60
C ILE A 196 -6.48 8.30 -12.33
N GLY A 197 -6.88 8.56 -13.59
CA GLY A 197 -6.37 9.69 -14.36
C GLY A 197 -6.66 11.05 -13.71
N ILE A 198 -7.85 11.21 -13.12
CA ILE A 198 -8.23 12.42 -12.37
C ILE A 198 -7.39 12.55 -11.10
N ILE A 199 -7.15 11.45 -10.36
CA ILE A 199 -6.31 11.42 -9.17
C ILE A 199 -4.88 11.89 -9.48
N PHE A 200 -4.27 11.34 -10.53
CA PHE A 200 -2.94 11.75 -10.98
C PHE A 200 -2.92 13.22 -11.44
N THR A 201 -3.93 13.63 -12.20
CA THR A 201 -4.04 15.01 -12.69
C THR A 201 -4.17 16.00 -11.53
N ALA A 202 -5.03 15.71 -10.56
CA ALA A 202 -5.22 16.56 -9.39
C ALA A 202 -3.94 16.67 -8.56
N PHE A 203 -3.20 15.57 -8.38
CA PHE A 203 -1.88 15.57 -7.75
C PHE A 203 -0.89 16.48 -8.48
N MET A 204 -0.78 16.34 -9.81
CA MET A 204 0.13 17.14 -10.64
C MET A 204 -0.24 18.62 -10.64
N VAL A 205 -1.54 18.96 -10.69
CA VAL A 205 -2.01 20.34 -10.57
C VAL A 205 -1.69 20.91 -9.19
N GLY A 206 -1.89 20.13 -8.12
CA GLY A 206 -1.49 20.49 -6.77
C GLY A 206 0.00 20.79 -6.69
N LEU A 207 0.84 19.90 -7.22
CA LEU A 207 2.30 20.06 -7.26
C LEU A 207 2.72 21.32 -8.00
N ALA A 208 2.18 21.54 -9.21
CA ALA A 208 2.47 22.73 -10.00
C ALA A 208 2.08 24.03 -9.27
N LEU A 209 0.90 24.07 -8.66
CA LEU A 209 0.44 25.23 -7.89
C LEU A 209 1.25 25.43 -6.60
N GLY A 210 1.62 24.36 -5.89
CA GLY A 210 2.46 24.42 -4.69
C GLY A 210 3.84 25.00 -4.99
N THR A 211 4.46 24.55 -6.08
CA THR A 211 5.73 25.10 -6.58
C THR A 211 5.58 26.57 -6.96
N PHE A 212 4.56 26.92 -7.73
CA PHE A 212 4.30 28.28 -8.18
C PHE A 212 4.06 29.27 -7.02
N CYS A 213 3.20 28.90 -6.06
CA CYS A 213 2.94 29.67 -4.86
C CYS A 213 4.23 29.91 -4.07
N THR A 214 5.04 28.86 -3.91
CA THR A 214 6.30 28.94 -3.18
C THR A 214 7.29 29.85 -3.87
N MET A 215 7.49 29.73 -5.19
CA MET A 215 8.41 30.59 -5.94
C MET A 215 8.07 32.07 -5.80
N ARG A 216 6.78 32.44 -5.69
CA ARG A 216 6.37 33.84 -5.43
C ARG A 216 6.57 34.29 -3.98
N LEU A 217 6.42 33.38 -3.03
CA LEU A 217 6.61 33.65 -1.60
C LEU A 217 8.10 33.65 -1.22
N ILE A 218 8.94 32.97 -2.01
CA ILE A 218 10.34 32.71 -1.69
C ILE A 218 11.20 33.97 -1.66
N ASP A 219 10.78 35.10 -2.23
CA ASP A 219 11.56 36.34 -2.13
C ASP A 219 11.05 37.25 -1.01
N LYS A 220 9.86 36.97 -0.48
CA LYS A 220 9.22 37.78 0.56
C LYS A 220 9.48 37.27 1.99
N VAL A 221 9.79 35.99 2.17
CA VAL A 221 9.84 35.36 3.50
C VAL A 221 11.27 35.37 4.08
N LYS A 222 11.58 36.23 5.04
CA LYS A 222 12.93 36.28 5.65
C LYS A 222 13.38 34.99 6.39
N ARG A 223 12.46 34.05 6.68
CA ARG A 223 12.70 32.85 7.51
C ARG A 223 12.37 31.53 6.79
N PHE A 224 12.99 31.29 5.63
CA PHE A 224 12.75 30.10 4.78
C PHE A 224 12.87 28.76 5.51
N TYR A 225 13.82 28.63 6.45
CA TYR A 225 14.01 27.40 7.21
C TYR A 225 12.80 27.05 8.09
N ARG A 226 12.10 28.07 8.64
CA ARG A 226 10.86 27.85 9.40
C ARG A 226 9.70 27.44 8.50
N MET A 227 9.61 28.02 7.31
CA MET A 227 8.61 27.62 6.32
C MET A 227 8.81 26.15 5.93
N TYR A 228 10.05 25.71 5.75
CA TYR A 228 10.37 24.30 5.49
C TYR A 228 9.93 23.36 6.61
N ILE A 229 10.18 23.73 7.87
CA ILE A 229 9.70 22.96 9.05
C ILE A 229 8.16 22.86 9.06
N ASN A 230 7.46 23.95 8.76
CA ASN A 230 5.99 23.96 8.72
C ASN A 230 5.43 23.07 7.60
N ILE A 231 6.11 23.01 6.45
CA ILE A 231 5.73 22.10 5.36
C ILE A 231 5.99 20.65 5.78
N GLN A 232 7.14 20.34 6.41
CA GLN A 232 7.43 19.00 6.91
C GLN A 232 6.39 18.55 7.96
N LEU A 233 5.90 19.47 8.80
CA LEU A 233 4.79 19.21 9.72
C LEU A 233 3.50 18.85 8.98
N ALA A 234 3.20 19.51 7.86
CA ALA A 234 2.04 19.16 7.02
C ALA A 234 2.19 17.77 6.40
N VAL A 235 3.39 17.42 5.89
CA VAL A 235 3.70 16.06 5.38
C VAL A 235 3.52 15.01 6.47
N LEU A 236 3.94 15.29 7.71
CA LEU A 236 3.75 14.40 8.85
C LEU A 236 2.29 14.24 9.26
N ALA A 237 1.50 15.31 9.23
CA ALA A 237 0.09 15.30 9.63
C ALA A 237 -0.82 14.61 8.60
N TYR A 238 -0.48 14.71 7.32
CA TYR A 238 -1.27 14.17 6.21
C TYR A 238 -1.61 12.66 6.29
N PRO A 239 -0.68 11.73 6.58
CA PRO A 239 -1.00 10.30 6.72
C PRO A 239 -1.92 10.00 7.90
N LEU A 240 -1.82 10.76 9.00
CA LEU A 240 -2.75 10.66 10.13
C LEU A 240 -4.15 11.13 9.74
N PHE A 241 -4.23 12.22 8.97
CA PHE A 241 -5.48 12.70 8.39
C PHE A 241 -6.11 11.66 7.45
N LEU A 242 -5.34 11.05 6.54
CA LEU A 242 -5.81 9.97 5.68
C LEU A 242 -6.33 8.77 6.49
N MET A 243 -5.59 8.36 7.54
CA MET A 243 -6.01 7.28 8.43
C MET A 243 -7.36 7.57 9.09
N ALA A 244 -7.54 8.77 9.65
CA ALA A 244 -8.80 9.17 10.27
C ALA A 244 -9.94 9.20 9.24
N LEU A 245 -9.69 9.73 8.05
CA LEU A 245 -10.67 9.79 6.97
C LEU A 245 -11.12 8.39 6.54
N PHE A 246 -10.19 7.49 6.26
CA PHE A 246 -10.51 6.12 5.85
C PHE A 246 -11.26 5.34 6.94
N TYR A 247 -10.91 5.55 8.21
CA TYR A 247 -11.65 4.96 9.33
C TYR A 247 -13.09 5.45 9.40
N LEU A 248 -13.32 6.75 9.22
CA LEU A 248 -14.68 7.33 9.21
C LEU A 248 -15.49 6.83 8.02
N MET A 249 -14.89 6.77 6.82
CA MET A 249 -15.56 6.27 5.62
C MET A 249 -15.91 4.77 5.73
N SER A 250 -15.03 3.96 6.34
CA SER A 250 -15.25 2.52 6.52
C SER A 250 -16.45 2.20 7.41
N LYS A 251 -16.86 3.10 8.32
CA LYS A 251 -18.02 2.87 9.19
C LYS A 251 -19.36 3.29 8.57
N GLY A 252 -19.38 3.79 7.33
CA GLY A 252 -20.61 4.18 6.64
C GLY A 252 -21.34 5.39 7.23
N TYR A 253 -20.72 6.14 8.16
CA TYR A 253 -21.33 7.33 8.74
C TYR A 253 -21.11 8.57 7.85
N GLY A 254 -22.19 9.05 7.22
CA GLY A 254 -22.36 10.47 6.88
C GLY A 254 -22.44 10.85 5.39
N PRO A 255 -22.61 12.16 5.10
CA PRO A 255 -22.73 12.71 3.74
C PRO A 255 -21.52 12.48 2.84
N PHE A 256 -20.39 12.01 3.40
CA PHE A 256 -19.14 11.70 2.72
C PHE A 256 -19.22 10.50 1.78
N TYR A 257 -20.15 9.56 1.97
CA TYR A 257 -20.30 8.42 1.04
C TYR A 257 -20.80 8.90 -0.34
N ASN A 258 -21.84 9.75 -0.35
CA ASN A 258 -22.48 10.27 -1.57
C ASN A 258 -21.74 11.48 -2.17
N ILE A 259 -21.25 12.43 -1.34
CA ILE A 259 -20.51 13.62 -1.81
C ILE A 259 -19.02 13.31 -2.08
N GLY A 260 -18.48 12.23 -1.49
CA GLY A 260 -17.06 11.89 -1.56
C GLY A 260 -16.58 11.34 -2.89
N SER A 261 -17.48 10.80 -3.72
CA SER A 261 -17.09 10.03 -4.91
C SER A 261 -16.39 10.85 -6.00
N ASN A 262 -16.59 12.17 -6.05
CA ASN A 262 -16.02 13.04 -7.09
C ASN A 262 -15.13 14.17 -6.55
N ILE A 263 -15.55 14.88 -5.50
CA ILE A 263 -14.84 16.08 -5.04
C ILE A 263 -13.75 15.73 -4.03
N ILE A 264 -14.11 15.01 -2.96
CA ILE A 264 -13.19 14.73 -1.84
C ILE A 264 -11.96 13.95 -2.32
N PHE A 265 -12.16 12.88 -3.11
CA PHE A 265 -11.04 12.10 -3.63
C PHE A 265 -10.19 12.81 -4.70
N SER A 266 -10.69 13.87 -5.34
CA SER A 266 -9.88 14.73 -6.20
C SER A 266 -9.10 15.77 -5.39
N CYS A 267 -9.68 16.26 -4.28
CA CYS A 267 -9.01 17.18 -3.37
C CYS A 267 -7.88 16.53 -2.58
N LEU A 268 -7.98 15.25 -2.20
CA LEU A 268 -6.94 14.56 -1.42
C LEU A 268 -5.57 14.54 -2.14
N PRO A 269 -5.45 14.04 -3.38
CA PRO A 269 -4.20 14.09 -4.14
C PRO A 269 -3.73 15.52 -4.40
N PHE A 270 -4.66 16.44 -4.65
CA PHE A 270 -4.32 17.86 -4.81
C PHE A 270 -3.61 18.42 -3.58
N ILE A 271 -4.13 18.16 -2.37
CA ILE A 271 -3.51 18.63 -1.12
C ILE A 271 -2.13 17.98 -0.93
N ALA A 272 -2.00 16.67 -1.17
CA ALA A 272 -0.71 15.97 -1.09
C ALA A 272 0.32 16.58 -2.05
N GLY A 273 -0.06 16.75 -3.32
CA GLY A 273 0.78 17.35 -4.35
C GLY A 273 1.13 18.81 -4.03
N PHE A 274 0.17 19.59 -3.52
CA PHE A 274 0.41 20.97 -3.13
C PHE A 274 1.45 21.09 -2.00
N ILE A 275 1.34 20.26 -0.95
CA ILE A 275 2.32 20.21 0.14
C ILE A 275 3.71 19.85 -0.41
N GLY A 276 3.78 18.82 -1.24
CA GLY A 276 5.02 18.37 -1.87
C GLY A 276 5.69 19.38 -2.78
N GLY A 277 4.90 19.99 -3.67
CA GLY A 277 5.33 21.01 -4.61
C GLY A 277 5.89 22.26 -3.92
N MET A 278 5.46 22.58 -2.69
CA MET A 278 6.05 23.65 -1.89
C MET A 278 7.44 23.31 -1.35
N GLN A 279 7.72 22.03 -1.09
CA GLN A 279 8.94 21.61 -0.41
C GLN A 279 10.19 21.75 -1.28
N PHE A 280 10.08 21.41 -2.57
CA PHE A 280 11.22 21.36 -3.49
C PHE A 280 11.92 22.73 -3.71
N PRO A 281 11.22 23.85 -4.01
CA PRO A 281 11.87 25.15 -4.21
C PRO A 281 12.57 25.67 -2.95
N ILE A 282 11.97 25.43 -1.77
CA ILE A 282 12.56 25.84 -0.49
C ILE A 282 13.80 25.01 -0.18
N ALA A 283 13.75 23.70 -0.39
CA ALA A 283 14.90 22.83 -0.22
C ALA A 283 16.09 23.28 -1.08
N ASN A 284 15.84 23.59 -2.36
CA ASN A 284 16.87 24.05 -3.27
C ASN A 284 17.48 25.38 -2.79
N LYS A 285 16.67 26.35 -2.34
CA LYS A 285 17.17 27.63 -1.80
C LYS A 285 18.03 27.45 -0.53
N ILE A 286 17.67 26.49 0.34
CA ILE A 286 18.45 26.17 1.56
C ILE A 286 19.78 25.49 1.20
N TYR A 287 19.82 24.69 0.14
CA TYR A 287 21.04 23.99 -0.29
C TYR A 287 21.98 24.93 -1.08
N LEU A 288 21.40 25.82 -1.89
CA LEU A 288 22.09 26.89 -2.62
C LEU A 288 22.85 27.87 -1.73
N SER A 289 22.33 28.20 -0.55
CA SER A 289 22.94 29.20 0.33
C SER A 289 24.27 28.75 0.98
N GLY A 290 24.74 27.53 0.72
CA GLY A 290 26.00 27.01 1.27
C GLY A 290 26.84 26.17 0.31
N THR A 291 26.54 26.14 -0.99
CA THR A 291 27.34 25.41 -2.00
C THR A 291 27.54 26.21 -3.29
N ASP A 292 28.75 26.15 -3.85
CA ASP A 292 29.09 26.75 -5.14
C ASP A 292 28.51 25.91 -6.28
N GLY A 293 27.38 26.34 -6.84
CA GLY A 293 26.83 25.81 -8.09
C GLY A 293 25.35 25.45 -8.03
N VAL A 294 24.52 26.28 -8.69
CA VAL A 294 23.06 26.11 -8.77
C VAL A 294 22.63 24.78 -9.34
N ILE A 295 23.35 24.32 -10.37
CA ILE A 295 23.07 23.09 -11.11
C ILE A 295 23.28 21.85 -10.22
N ARG A 296 24.37 21.83 -9.43
CA ARG A 296 24.69 20.70 -8.55
C ARG A 296 23.71 20.58 -7.38
N SER A 297 23.28 21.72 -6.82
CA SER A 297 22.25 21.77 -5.78
C SER A 297 20.94 21.16 -6.26
N ALA A 298 20.41 21.65 -7.39
CA ALA A 298 19.17 21.18 -7.97
C ALA A 298 19.22 19.68 -8.32
N GLY A 299 20.34 19.21 -8.86
CA GLY A 299 20.53 17.80 -9.19
C GLY A 299 20.51 16.87 -7.97
N ILE A 300 21.19 17.23 -6.88
CA ILE A 300 21.21 16.41 -5.65
C ILE A 300 19.83 16.37 -4.99
N THR A 301 19.15 17.52 -4.90
CA THR A 301 17.80 17.56 -4.31
C THR A 301 16.81 16.75 -5.14
N TYR A 302 16.88 16.84 -6.47
CA TYR A 302 16.03 16.05 -7.36
C TYR A 302 16.32 14.55 -7.27
N ALA A 303 17.59 14.16 -7.24
CA ALA A 303 17.97 12.76 -7.09
C ALA A 303 17.49 12.16 -5.77
N ALA A 304 17.57 12.91 -4.67
CA ALA A 304 17.11 12.46 -3.36
C ALA A 304 15.59 12.25 -3.32
N ASP A 305 14.83 13.18 -3.89
CA ASP A 305 13.37 13.08 -4.03
C ASP A 305 12.98 11.86 -4.86
N LEU A 306 13.57 11.71 -6.06
CA LEU A 306 13.29 10.61 -6.96
C LEU A 306 13.65 9.24 -6.37
N ALA A 307 14.78 9.15 -5.67
CA ALA A 307 15.20 7.93 -4.97
C ALA A 307 14.20 7.56 -3.86
N GLY A 308 13.77 8.55 -3.07
CA GLY A 308 12.74 8.37 -2.04
C GLY A 308 11.42 7.87 -2.63
N SER A 309 10.95 8.53 -3.69
CA SER A 309 9.72 8.18 -4.41
C SER A 309 9.79 6.78 -5.02
N CYS A 310 10.91 6.39 -5.61
CA CYS A 310 11.11 5.05 -6.18
C CYS A 310 11.06 3.95 -5.11
N ILE A 311 11.80 4.15 -4.00
CA ILE A 311 11.80 3.21 -2.87
C ILE A 311 10.39 3.14 -2.25
N GLY A 312 9.71 4.27 -2.13
CA GLY A 312 8.33 4.36 -1.68
C GLY A 312 7.39 3.55 -2.56
N ALA A 313 7.40 3.81 -3.87
CA ALA A 313 6.56 3.10 -4.83
C ALA A 313 6.71 1.58 -4.70
N LEU A 314 7.95 1.08 -4.72
CA LEU A 314 8.24 -0.35 -4.70
C LEU A 314 7.92 -0.98 -3.35
N MET A 315 8.50 -0.46 -2.26
CA MET A 315 8.37 -1.10 -0.95
C MET A 315 6.94 -1.03 -0.42
N VAL A 316 6.26 0.09 -0.63
CA VAL A 316 4.92 0.33 -0.09
C VAL A 316 3.88 -0.53 -0.79
N SER A 317 3.89 -0.51 -2.13
CA SER A 317 2.93 -1.30 -2.93
C SER A 317 3.19 -2.80 -2.80
N ALA A 318 4.45 -3.23 -2.82
CA ALA A 318 4.77 -4.65 -2.89
C ALA A 318 4.71 -5.35 -1.53
N PHE A 319 5.18 -4.69 -0.46
CA PHE A 319 5.42 -5.36 0.82
C PHE A 319 4.65 -4.73 1.98
N ILE A 320 4.80 -3.41 2.18
CA ILE A 320 4.31 -2.76 3.41
C ILE A 320 2.78 -2.80 3.45
N ILE A 321 2.08 -2.44 2.37
CA ILE A 321 0.61 -2.42 2.38
C ILE A 321 0.02 -3.84 2.49
N PRO A 322 0.42 -4.84 1.70
CA PRO A 322 -0.14 -6.19 1.82
C PRO A 322 0.13 -6.85 3.19
N LEU A 323 1.30 -6.62 3.79
CA LEU A 323 1.72 -7.32 5.02
C LEU A 323 1.39 -6.55 6.32
N ILE A 324 1.37 -5.23 6.29
CA ILE A 324 1.10 -4.39 7.47
C ILE A 324 -0.31 -3.77 7.40
N GLY A 325 -0.83 -3.55 6.19
CA GLY A 325 -2.11 -2.88 5.95
C GLY A 325 -1.98 -1.37 5.83
N ILE A 326 -3.03 -0.74 5.31
CA ILE A 326 -3.10 0.70 5.03
C ILE A 326 -2.83 1.53 6.29
N TYR A 327 -3.47 1.18 7.41
CA TYR A 327 -3.31 1.93 8.67
C TYR A 327 -1.89 1.85 9.23
N GLY A 328 -1.26 0.68 9.21
CA GLY A 328 0.12 0.56 9.69
C GLY A 328 1.13 1.22 8.75
N THR A 329 0.85 1.28 7.45
CA THR A 329 1.63 2.11 6.51
C THR A 329 1.55 3.59 6.88
N CYS A 330 0.35 4.13 7.19
CA CYS A 330 0.20 5.52 7.64
C CYS A 330 1.03 5.81 8.90
N ILE A 331 1.02 4.91 9.88
CA ILE A 331 1.83 5.05 11.10
C ILE A 331 3.32 5.01 10.76
N GLY A 332 3.77 4.07 9.93
CA GLY A 332 5.17 3.95 9.52
C GLY A 332 5.69 5.21 8.81
N VAL A 333 4.91 5.75 7.87
CA VAL A 333 5.24 7.00 7.15
C VAL A 333 5.25 8.19 8.11
N THR A 334 4.34 8.24 9.08
CA THR A 334 4.33 9.29 10.11
C THR A 334 5.61 9.25 10.95
N LEU A 335 6.03 8.06 11.39
CA LEU A 335 7.27 7.87 12.16
C LEU A 335 8.51 8.26 11.35
N LEU A 336 8.56 7.91 10.06
CA LEU A 336 9.65 8.32 9.16
C LEU A 336 9.75 9.84 9.06
N ASN A 337 8.61 10.52 8.85
CA ASN A 337 8.58 11.99 8.77
C ASN A 337 8.87 12.66 10.09
N LEU A 338 8.56 12.01 11.22
CA LEU A 338 8.92 12.51 12.55
C LEU A 338 10.44 12.53 12.75
N VAL A 339 11.16 11.53 12.24
CA VAL A 339 12.63 11.53 12.24
C VAL A 339 13.19 12.64 11.36
N ALA A 340 12.63 12.84 10.16
CA ALA A 340 13.01 13.95 9.28
C ALA A 340 12.78 15.32 9.94
N LEU A 341 11.62 15.52 10.57
CA LEU A 341 11.30 16.73 11.32
C LEU A 341 12.25 16.96 12.49
N ALA A 342 12.55 15.92 13.28
CA ALA A 342 13.51 15.99 14.38
C ALA A 342 14.90 16.40 13.87
N ALA A 343 15.35 15.83 12.74
CA ALA A 343 16.61 16.20 12.11
C ALA A 343 16.66 17.69 11.72
N LEU A 344 15.56 18.22 11.15
CA LEU A 344 15.44 19.65 10.80
C LEU A 344 15.43 20.56 12.04
N LEU A 345 14.73 20.18 13.11
CA LEU A 345 14.68 20.97 14.35
C LEU A 345 16.06 21.05 15.03
N LEU A 346 16.84 19.97 15.00
CA LEU A 346 18.23 19.98 15.45
C LEU A 346 19.09 20.96 14.64
N GLY A 347 18.79 21.13 13.35
CA GLY A 347 19.47 22.06 12.46
C GLY A 347 19.11 23.53 12.70
N ALA A 348 17.87 23.81 13.14
CA ALA A 348 17.43 25.16 13.52
C ALA A 348 18.18 25.69 14.75
N ARG A 349 18.42 24.85 15.77
CA ARG A 349 19.00 25.27 17.06
C ARG A 349 20.43 25.82 16.96
N LYS A 350 21.18 25.47 15.90
CA LYS A 350 22.59 25.89 15.70
C LYS A 350 22.74 27.37 15.26
N ASN A 351 21.65 28.12 15.11
CA ASN A 351 21.63 29.52 14.63
C ASN A 351 21.17 30.55 15.69
N ASN A 352 20.84 30.10 16.91
CA ASN A 352 20.45 30.99 18.03
C ASN A 352 21.59 31.19 19.06
N VAL A 353 22.81 30.79 18.69
CA VAL A 353 24.09 31.12 19.35
C VAL A 353 24.99 31.63 18.25
#